data_AF-A0AAE0UWB0-F1
#
_entry.id   AF-A0AAE0UWB0-F1
#
_cell.length_a   1.000
_cell.length_b   1.000
_cell.length_c   1.000
_cell.angle_alpha   90.00
_cell.angle_beta   90.00
_cell.angle_gamma   90.00
#
_symmetry.space_group_name_H-M   'P 1'
#
loop_
_entity.id
_entity.type
_entity.pdbx_description
1 polymer ?
#
loop_
_entity_poly.entity_id
_entity_poly.type
_entity_poly.pdbx_seq_one_letter_code
_entity_poly.pdbx_strand_id
1 'polypeptide(L)'
;EELGSGTSAPGDDGKRAGAPVLGPRCRASIWRTSAPWQINQTNYNSSSSSQTRTLFNSAALCFTETWLNGAIPNSALSNGHPAVQSASRHRVVRENERRAKLKQLRQAKEDAYRYAQSVHEICEDDIRSKPIFTLIFNRSLELCEVPSRFKRSTIIPSFERLVLAYLKDITGPLLDPVQFAYRANRSVDDAVNMGVHYILQHLDKLGTYARILFVDFSSTFNAIIPDTLLNKLTQLSVPTSIFQWSASFLTDRQQLVRLGKLTSNTRTISIGAPQGSVLSPLLFSLYTNDCTSEHPSVKLLKFADDTTVSAYRQEVEQLSVCCSHNNLELNMFKTVEMIADFRRNPPALPPLTIMDSTVAAVESFKFLGTTISQDLTWDIQIDSIVKKAQQRLYFLRQLEKFNLPQAQMTQFYSAVIESILCSSITVWFGSASKSDIRRLQRTVRTAYRIIDVHLPNLQDLYNSRVTKQA
;
A
#
# COMPACT_ATOMS: atom_id res chain seq x y z
N GLU A 1 59.84 -1.69 -28.16
CA GLU A 1 61.13 -1.11 -28.57
C GLU A 1 61.33 0.20 -27.83
N GLU A 2 62.47 0.31 -27.15
CA GLU A 2 63.28 1.48 -26.78
C GLU A 2 62.62 2.74 -26.15
N LEU A 3 62.95 3.04 -24.87
CA LEU A 3 63.98 3.99 -24.37
C LEU A 3 63.50 5.46 -24.43
N GLY A 4 63.70 6.34 -23.45
CA GLY A 4 64.40 6.36 -22.16
C GLY A 4 63.97 7.64 -21.43
N SER A 5 63.96 7.64 -20.09
CA SER A 5 64.93 8.36 -19.23
C SER A 5 64.91 9.89 -19.31
N GLY A 6 64.70 10.56 -18.16
CA GLY A 6 65.14 11.95 -17.99
C GLY A 6 64.36 12.78 -16.98
N THR A 7 64.78 12.71 -15.73
CA THR A 7 64.42 13.59 -14.60
C THR A 7 64.80 15.06 -14.82
N SER A 8 63.91 16.00 -14.50
CA SER A 8 64.25 17.30 -13.86
C SER A 8 62.99 18.09 -13.43
N ALA A 9 62.90 18.36 -12.12
CA ALA A 9 62.26 19.56 -11.56
C ALA A 9 63.37 20.63 -11.38
N PRO A 10 63.12 21.95 -11.26
CA PRO A 10 62.01 22.58 -10.51
C PRO A 10 61.44 23.90 -11.13
N GLY A 11 60.41 24.48 -10.47
CA GLY A 11 60.17 25.93 -10.49
C GLY A 11 58.83 26.44 -11.04
N ASP A 12 57.89 26.62 -10.11
CA ASP A 12 56.86 27.67 -9.96
C ASP A 12 55.90 28.16 -11.06
N ASP A 13 54.70 28.47 -10.54
CA ASP A 13 53.59 29.27 -11.10
C ASP A 13 52.67 28.67 -12.18
N GLY A 14 51.57 28.06 -11.70
CA GLY A 14 50.46 27.68 -12.57
C GLY A 14 49.22 27.15 -11.84
N LYS A 15 48.37 28.06 -11.37
CA LYS A 15 46.90 27.93 -11.23
C LYS A 15 46.34 26.49 -11.27
N ARG A 16 46.00 25.91 -10.11
CA ARG A 16 45.17 24.69 -10.06
C ARG A 16 43.76 25.02 -10.57
N ALA A 17 43.51 24.58 -11.80
CA ALA A 17 42.20 24.51 -12.43
C ALA A 17 41.24 23.62 -11.60
N GLY A 18 39.99 24.05 -11.55
CA GLY A 18 38.92 23.45 -10.75
C GLY A 18 38.61 22.01 -11.11
N ALA A 19 38.40 21.20 -10.08
CA ALA A 19 37.73 19.92 -10.19
C ALA A 19 36.29 20.12 -10.69
N PRO A 20 35.77 19.26 -11.56
CA PRO A 20 34.43 19.39 -12.09
C PRO A 20 33.40 19.23 -10.97
N VAL A 21 32.56 20.27 -10.84
CA VAL A 21 31.35 20.29 -10.01
C VAL A 21 30.44 19.15 -10.45
N LEU A 22 30.39 18.07 -9.66
CA LEU A 22 29.37 17.05 -9.78
C LEU A 22 28.01 17.69 -9.46
N GLY A 23 27.22 17.88 -10.52
CA GLY A 23 25.86 18.41 -10.43
C GLY A 23 24.94 17.60 -9.50
N PRO A 24 23.82 18.18 -9.05
CA PRO A 24 22.98 17.61 -8.02
C PRO A 24 22.41 16.25 -8.48
N ARG A 25 22.81 15.17 -7.81
CA ARG A 25 22.14 13.87 -7.89
C ARG A 25 20.67 14.07 -7.52
N CYS A 26 19.78 13.86 -8.49
CA CYS A 26 18.34 13.85 -8.29
C CYS A 26 17.96 12.82 -7.22
N ARG A 27 17.73 13.29 -5.99
CA ARG A 27 17.11 12.51 -4.92
C ARG A 27 15.64 12.32 -5.28
N ALA A 28 15.29 11.13 -5.78
CA ALA A 28 13.90 10.70 -5.87
C ALA A 28 13.34 10.59 -4.44
N SER A 29 12.63 11.63 -4.02
CA SER A 29 11.95 11.71 -2.73
C SER A 29 10.69 10.85 -2.83
N ILE A 30 10.64 9.80 -2.02
CA ILE A 30 9.47 8.91 -1.91
C ILE A 30 8.36 9.69 -1.21
N TRP A 31 7.42 10.21 -2.01
CA TRP A 31 6.18 10.78 -1.50
C TRP A 31 5.28 9.65 -1.00
N ARG A 32 4.96 9.67 0.31
CA ARG A 32 3.78 9.00 0.86
C ARG A 32 2.55 9.51 0.10
N THR A 33 1.92 8.69 -0.71
CA THR A 33 0.64 9.02 -1.33
C THR A 33 -0.52 8.55 -0.46
N SER A 34 -0.76 9.31 0.61
CA SER A 34 -2.12 9.60 1.05
C SER A 34 -2.60 10.83 0.26
N ALA A 35 -2.81 10.68 -1.04
CA ALA A 35 -3.42 11.69 -1.89
C ALA A 35 -4.14 11.01 -3.07
N PRO A 36 -5.39 11.40 -3.36
CA PRO A 36 -6.17 10.87 -4.47
C PRO A 36 -5.54 11.22 -5.82
N TRP A 37 -5.67 10.31 -6.79
CA TRP A 37 -5.15 10.42 -8.15
C TRP A 37 -5.59 11.73 -8.81
N GLN A 38 -4.71 12.74 -8.88
CA GLN A 38 -4.90 13.89 -9.75
C GLN A 38 -4.49 13.52 -11.17
N ILE A 39 -5.48 13.25 -12.02
CA ILE A 39 -5.33 13.33 -13.46
C ILE A 39 -5.15 14.82 -13.80
N ASN A 40 -4.07 15.17 -14.52
CA ASN A 40 -3.94 16.47 -15.15
C ASN A 40 -5.12 16.68 -16.11
N GLN A 41 -6.13 17.43 -15.69
CA GLN A 41 -7.16 17.97 -16.57
C GLN A 41 -6.58 19.18 -17.32
N THR A 42 -5.93 18.94 -18.45
CA THR A 42 -5.78 20.00 -19.46
C THR A 42 -7.03 20.01 -20.33
N ASN A 43 -7.85 21.05 -20.16
CA ASN A 43 -8.97 21.49 -21.01
C ASN A 43 -9.59 20.43 -21.94
N TYR A 44 -10.52 19.64 -21.39
CA TYR A 44 -11.40 18.78 -22.18
C TYR A 44 -12.75 19.46 -22.38
N ASN A 45 -12.96 20.00 -23.58
CA ASN A 45 -14.26 20.48 -24.03
C ASN A 45 -15.28 19.32 -24.12
N SER A 46 -16.55 19.68 -23.99
CA SER A 46 -17.76 18.83 -23.92
C SER A 46 -18.00 17.88 -25.10
N SER A 47 -17.15 17.86 -26.13
CA SER A 47 -17.20 16.98 -27.30
C SER A 47 -16.48 15.62 -27.11
N SER A 48 -15.76 15.42 -26.00
CA SER A 48 -14.91 14.25 -25.76
C SER A 48 -15.61 12.97 -25.27
N SER A 49 -16.85 13.07 -24.80
CA SER A 49 -17.62 11.91 -24.33
C SER A 49 -17.99 10.95 -25.48
N SER A 50 -18.32 11.51 -26.65
CA SER A 50 -18.64 10.74 -27.87
C SER A 50 -17.40 10.03 -28.43
N GLN A 51 -16.26 10.73 -28.55
CA GLN A 51 -15.01 10.12 -29.03
C GLN A 51 -14.46 9.04 -28.10
N THR A 52 -14.60 9.22 -26.78
CA THR A 52 -14.18 8.21 -25.79
C THR A 52 -15.07 6.97 -25.83
N ARG A 53 -16.39 7.15 -26.00
CA ARG A 53 -17.34 6.06 -26.26
C ARG A 53 -17.03 5.30 -27.55
N THR A 54 -16.69 6.00 -28.62
CA THR A 54 -16.33 5.37 -29.90
C THR A 54 -15.03 4.59 -29.79
N LEU A 55 -14.00 5.15 -29.15
CA LEU A 55 -12.74 4.43 -28.89
C LEU A 55 -12.94 3.21 -27.98
N PHE A 56 -13.78 3.31 -26.96
CA PHE A 56 -14.09 2.21 -26.05
C PHE A 56 -14.90 1.10 -26.75
N ASN A 57 -15.92 1.48 -27.53
CA ASN A 57 -16.72 0.53 -28.31
C ASN A 57 -15.89 -0.14 -29.41
N SER A 58 -15.01 0.60 -30.09
CA SER A 58 -14.07 0.03 -31.06
C SER A 58 -13.02 -0.86 -30.40
N ALA A 59 -12.55 -0.54 -29.19
CA ALA A 59 -11.66 -1.41 -28.43
C ALA A 59 -12.37 -2.69 -27.97
N ALA A 60 -13.62 -2.60 -27.52
CA ALA A 60 -14.44 -3.75 -27.13
C ALA A 60 -14.80 -4.64 -28.33
N LEU A 61 -15.17 -4.05 -29.48
CA LEU A 61 -15.46 -4.75 -30.73
C LEU A 61 -14.21 -5.41 -31.33
N CYS A 62 -13.08 -4.68 -31.39
CA CYS A 62 -11.80 -5.23 -31.83
C CYS A 62 -11.32 -6.35 -30.89
N PHE A 63 -11.56 -6.22 -29.58
CA PHE A 63 -11.24 -7.26 -28.60
C PHE A 63 -12.08 -8.52 -28.83
N THR A 64 -13.37 -8.37 -29.12
CA THR A 64 -14.26 -9.50 -29.39
C THR A 64 -13.93 -10.18 -30.71
N GLU A 65 -13.62 -9.42 -31.76
CA GLU A 65 -13.26 -9.98 -33.06
C GLU A 65 -11.89 -10.65 -33.06
N THR A 66 -10.92 -10.18 -32.28
CA THR A 66 -9.56 -10.75 -32.29
C THR A 66 -9.38 -11.92 -31.33
N TRP A 67 -10.00 -11.87 -30.14
CA TRP A 67 -9.81 -12.89 -29.12
C TRP A 67 -10.86 -14.00 -29.14
N LEU A 68 -12.14 -13.70 -29.44
CA LEU A 68 -13.15 -14.75 -29.61
C LEU A 68 -12.97 -15.49 -30.94
N ASN A 69 -12.71 -14.78 -32.05
CA ASN A 69 -12.55 -15.45 -33.35
C ASN A 69 -11.19 -16.15 -33.51
N GLY A 70 -10.15 -15.75 -32.75
CA GLY A 70 -8.86 -16.45 -32.73
C GLY A 70 -8.87 -17.75 -31.92
N ALA A 71 -9.88 -17.97 -31.07
CA ALA A 71 -9.97 -19.09 -30.13
C ALA A 71 -11.20 -20.01 -30.36
N ILE A 72 -11.96 -19.79 -31.43
CA ILE A 72 -13.11 -20.61 -31.85
C ILE A 72 -12.81 -21.17 -33.24
N PRO A 73 -12.73 -22.50 -33.45
CA PRO A 73 -12.85 -23.06 -34.78
C PRO A 73 -14.22 -22.65 -35.34
N ASN A 74 -14.26 -22.11 -36.56
CA ASN A 74 -15.44 -21.51 -37.22
C ASN A 74 -16.72 -22.38 -37.29
N SER A 75 -16.75 -23.58 -36.71
CA SER A 75 -17.90 -24.48 -36.67
C SER A 75 -18.85 -24.29 -35.48
N ALA A 76 -18.52 -23.46 -34.47
CA ALA A 76 -19.34 -23.34 -33.26
C ALA A 76 -20.37 -22.19 -33.25
N LEU A 77 -20.52 -21.43 -34.35
CA LEU A 77 -21.42 -20.27 -34.43
C LEU A 77 -22.71 -20.52 -35.22
N SER A 78 -22.98 -21.75 -35.65
CA SER A 78 -24.29 -22.12 -36.20
C SER A 78 -24.78 -23.46 -35.65
N ASN A 79 -26.05 -23.46 -35.26
CA ASN A 79 -26.88 -24.57 -34.78
C ASN A 79 -26.87 -24.83 -33.26
N GLY A 80 -28.08 -24.88 -32.71
CA GLY A 80 -28.34 -25.09 -31.29
C GLY A 80 -28.20 -26.53 -30.83
N HIS A 81 -27.97 -26.64 -29.51
CA HIS A 81 -27.95 -27.82 -28.62
C HIS A 81 -26.76 -28.79 -28.73
N PRO A 82 -26.42 -29.57 -27.67
CA PRO A 82 -26.76 -29.49 -26.23
C PRO A 82 -25.51 -29.32 -25.33
N ALA A 83 -25.74 -29.27 -24.01
CA ALA A 83 -24.73 -29.15 -22.98
C ALA A 83 -23.55 -30.13 -23.13
N VAL A 84 -22.34 -29.61 -23.35
CA VAL A 84 -21.11 -30.38 -23.17
C VAL A 84 -20.78 -30.39 -21.68
N GLN A 85 -21.16 -31.48 -21.03
CA GLN A 85 -20.60 -31.88 -19.75
C GLN A 85 -19.13 -32.23 -19.96
N SER A 86 -18.21 -31.34 -19.58
CA SER A 86 -16.82 -31.72 -19.29
C SER A 86 -16.51 -31.36 -17.84
N ALA A 87 -16.14 -32.38 -17.08
CA ALA A 87 -15.97 -32.35 -15.64
C ALA A 87 -14.63 -31.72 -15.25
N SER A 88 -14.49 -30.42 -15.47
CA SER A 88 -13.54 -29.59 -14.72
C SER A 88 -14.33 -28.42 -14.13
N ARG A 89 -14.52 -28.42 -12.81
CA ARG A 89 -15.32 -27.41 -12.09
C ARG A 89 -14.62 -26.04 -12.11
N HIS A 90 -14.54 -25.41 -13.27
CA HIS A 90 -14.14 -24.02 -13.40
C HIS A 90 -15.31 -23.15 -12.93
N ARG A 91 -15.02 -22.15 -12.10
CA ARG A 91 -16.05 -21.25 -11.56
C ARG A 91 -16.59 -20.37 -12.69
N VAL A 92 -17.90 -20.40 -12.89
CA VAL A 92 -18.60 -19.50 -13.82
C VAL A 92 -19.16 -18.32 -13.04
N VAL A 93 -18.72 -17.11 -13.38
CA VAL A 93 -19.28 -15.88 -12.79
C VAL A 93 -20.57 -15.54 -13.49
N ARG A 94 -21.63 -15.41 -12.69
CA ARG A 94 -22.96 -15.02 -13.19
C ARG A 94 -23.02 -13.52 -13.40
N GLU A 95 -23.79 -13.09 -14.39
CA GLU A 95 -24.00 -11.68 -14.71
C GLU A 95 -24.52 -10.87 -13.50
N ASN A 96 -25.38 -11.48 -12.67
CA ASN A 96 -25.91 -10.86 -11.46
C ASN A 96 -24.83 -10.65 -10.39
N GLU A 97 -23.87 -11.57 -10.25
CA GLU A 97 -22.74 -11.44 -9.31
C GLU A 97 -21.81 -10.31 -9.73
N ARG A 98 -21.50 -10.22 -11.03
CA ARG A 98 -20.74 -9.09 -11.60
C ARG A 98 -21.44 -7.76 -11.33
N ARG A 99 -22.73 -7.68 -11.63
CA ARG A 99 -23.55 -6.45 -11.43
C ARG A 99 -23.62 -6.05 -9.97
N ALA A 100 -23.84 -7.00 -9.06
CA ALA A 100 -23.86 -6.74 -7.62
C ALA A 100 -22.51 -6.18 -7.14
N LYS A 101 -21.40 -6.75 -7.62
CA LYS A 101 -20.07 -6.28 -7.24
C LYS A 101 -19.74 -4.90 -7.81
N LEU A 102 -20.10 -4.63 -9.07
CA LEU A 102 -19.98 -3.30 -9.67
C LEU A 102 -20.83 -2.26 -8.92
N LYS A 103 -22.03 -2.63 -8.45
CA LYS A 103 -22.90 -1.75 -7.64
C LYS A 103 -22.27 -1.42 -6.28
N GLN A 104 -21.70 -2.39 -5.57
CA GLN A 104 -20.95 -2.15 -4.33
C GLN A 104 -19.77 -1.20 -4.54
N LEU A 105 -19.08 -1.31 -5.68
CA LEU A 105 -17.95 -0.45 -6.02
C LEU A 105 -18.38 0.99 -6.30
N ARG A 106 -19.53 1.18 -6.93
CA ARG A 106 -20.12 2.50 -7.13
C ARG A 106 -20.45 3.15 -5.79
N GLN A 107 -21.13 2.44 -4.89
CA GLN A 107 -21.43 2.97 -3.55
C GLN A 107 -20.15 3.39 -2.81
N ALA A 108 -19.13 2.51 -2.78
CA ALA A 108 -17.86 2.80 -2.13
C ALA A 108 -17.07 3.95 -2.79
N LYS A 109 -17.22 4.18 -4.11
CA LYS A 109 -16.61 5.31 -4.82
C LYS A 109 -17.40 6.61 -4.64
N GLU A 110 -18.73 6.57 -4.69
CA GLU A 110 -19.62 7.71 -4.44
C GLU A 110 -19.45 8.22 -3.00
N ASP A 111 -19.22 7.31 -2.05
CA ASP A 111 -18.90 7.65 -0.66
C ASP A 111 -17.49 8.27 -0.51
N ALA A 112 -16.55 7.96 -1.43
CA ALA A 112 -15.16 8.42 -1.39
C ALA A 112 -14.86 9.65 -2.28
N TYR A 113 -15.64 9.93 -3.32
CA TYR A 113 -15.41 10.98 -4.31
C TYR A 113 -16.72 11.62 -4.79
N ARG A 114 -17.16 12.67 -4.10
CA ARG A 114 -18.26 13.54 -4.57
C ARG A 114 -17.84 14.57 -5.65
N TYR A 115 -16.72 14.40 -6.38
CA TYR A 115 -16.24 15.47 -7.28
C TYR A 115 -15.61 15.07 -8.64
N ALA A 116 -15.87 13.88 -9.19
CA ALA A 116 -15.39 13.57 -10.56
C ALA A 116 -16.32 12.60 -11.32
N GLN A 117 -17.58 13.01 -11.55
CA GLN A 117 -18.63 12.08 -12.00
C GLN A 117 -18.74 11.88 -13.52
N SER A 118 -18.37 12.82 -14.38
CA SER A 118 -18.88 12.77 -15.78
C SER A 118 -18.19 11.77 -16.73
N VAL A 119 -16.89 11.46 -16.55
CA VAL A 119 -16.14 10.64 -17.53
C VAL A 119 -16.09 9.15 -17.16
N HIS A 120 -16.10 8.83 -15.86
CA HIS A 120 -16.10 7.43 -15.40
C HIS A 120 -17.49 6.78 -15.46
N GLU A 121 -18.57 7.53 -15.19
CA GLU A 121 -19.94 7.01 -15.24
C GLU A 121 -20.31 6.50 -16.64
N ILE A 122 -19.88 7.19 -17.70
CA ILE A 122 -20.18 6.84 -19.09
C ILE A 122 -19.53 5.51 -19.50
N CYS A 123 -18.26 5.28 -19.15
CA CYS A 123 -17.58 4.01 -19.44
C CYS A 123 -18.04 2.87 -18.54
N GLU A 124 -18.34 3.12 -17.26
CA GLU A 124 -18.79 2.08 -16.34
C GLU A 124 -20.22 1.62 -16.64
N ASP A 125 -21.13 2.51 -17.06
CA ASP A 125 -22.48 2.14 -17.49
C ASP A 125 -22.49 1.34 -18.81
N ASP A 126 -21.59 1.67 -19.73
CA ASP A 126 -21.41 0.90 -20.98
C ASP A 126 -20.74 -0.47 -20.72
N ILE A 127 -19.87 -0.60 -19.70
CA ILE A 127 -19.35 -1.90 -19.22
C ILE A 127 -20.47 -2.72 -18.55
N ARG A 128 -21.35 -2.06 -17.79
CA ARG A 128 -22.43 -2.69 -17.02
C ARG A 128 -23.53 -3.27 -17.92
N SER A 129 -23.83 -2.63 -19.04
CA SER A 129 -24.93 -3.04 -19.93
C SER A 129 -24.59 -4.21 -20.86
N LYS A 130 -23.31 -4.51 -21.10
CA LYS A 130 -22.89 -5.53 -22.08
C LYS A 130 -22.53 -6.89 -21.42
N PRO A 131 -23.23 -8.00 -21.76
CA PRO A 131 -22.89 -9.36 -21.30
C PRO A 131 -21.49 -9.82 -21.72
N ILE A 132 -20.92 -9.13 -22.72
CA ILE A 132 -19.65 -9.47 -23.36
C ILE A 132 -18.47 -9.51 -22.37
N PHE A 133 -18.46 -8.66 -21.35
CA PHE A 133 -17.40 -8.67 -20.34
C PHE A 133 -17.48 -9.91 -19.44
N THR A 134 -18.68 -10.38 -19.13
CA THR A 134 -18.88 -11.63 -18.37
C THR A 134 -18.48 -12.83 -19.21
N LEU A 135 -18.80 -12.82 -20.51
CA LEU A 135 -18.35 -13.85 -21.45
C LEU A 135 -16.83 -13.89 -21.54
N ILE A 136 -16.19 -12.72 -21.74
CA ILE A 136 -14.73 -12.59 -21.78
C ILE A 136 -14.11 -13.06 -20.46
N PHE A 137 -14.73 -12.75 -19.31
CA PHE A 137 -14.21 -13.18 -18.01
C PHE A 137 -14.28 -14.68 -17.84
N ASN A 138 -15.45 -15.26 -18.07
CA ASN A 138 -15.65 -16.70 -17.93
C ASN A 138 -14.76 -17.46 -18.90
N ARG A 139 -14.58 -16.96 -20.12
CA ARG A 139 -13.64 -17.54 -21.08
C ARG A 139 -12.19 -17.38 -20.63
N SER A 140 -11.81 -16.24 -20.05
CA SER A 140 -10.47 -16.02 -19.48
C SER A 140 -10.19 -16.96 -18.30
N LEU A 141 -11.19 -17.26 -17.47
CA LEU A 141 -11.10 -18.24 -16.39
C LEU A 141 -11.08 -19.69 -16.90
N GLU A 142 -11.83 -19.99 -17.96
CA GLU A 142 -11.86 -21.31 -18.62
C GLU A 142 -10.53 -21.62 -19.31
N LEU A 143 -9.95 -20.62 -19.99
CA LEU A 143 -8.64 -20.72 -20.63
C LEU A 143 -7.48 -20.50 -19.65
N CYS A 144 -7.79 -20.11 -18.42
CA CYS A 144 -6.83 -19.74 -17.38
C CYS A 144 -5.79 -18.69 -17.84
N GLU A 145 -6.18 -17.78 -18.73
CA GLU A 145 -5.28 -16.80 -19.36
C GLU A 145 -5.81 -15.38 -19.17
N VAL A 146 -4.93 -14.44 -18.82
CA VAL A 146 -5.23 -13.00 -18.81
C VAL A 146 -4.97 -12.43 -20.19
N PRO A 147 -6.00 -11.90 -20.88
CA PRO A 147 -5.84 -11.29 -22.19
C PRO A 147 -4.75 -10.21 -22.19
N SER A 148 -3.85 -10.22 -23.18
CA SER A 148 -2.68 -9.32 -23.22
C SER A 148 -3.04 -7.82 -23.19
N ARG A 149 -4.22 -7.44 -23.66
CA ARG A 149 -4.74 -6.07 -23.54
C ARG A 149 -5.17 -5.73 -22.12
N PHE A 150 -5.64 -6.73 -21.35
CA PHE A 150 -5.89 -6.61 -19.91
C PHE A 150 -4.62 -6.64 -19.08
N LYS A 151 -3.43 -6.88 -19.64
CA LYS A 151 -2.17 -6.61 -18.92
C LYS A 151 -1.73 -5.15 -19.04
N ARG A 152 -2.36 -4.39 -19.95
CA ARG A 152 -1.96 -3.04 -20.39
C ARG A 152 -3.04 -1.96 -20.21
N SER A 153 -4.28 -2.32 -19.87
CA SER A 153 -5.45 -1.45 -19.92
C SER A 153 -5.88 -0.93 -18.54
N THR A 154 -6.44 0.27 -18.49
CA THR A 154 -7.13 0.84 -17.31
C THR A 154 -8.46 0.14 -16.95
N ILE A 155 -8.95 -0.80 -17.77
CA ILE A 155 -10.20 -1.59 -17.56
C ILE A 155 -10.00 -2.76 -16.56
N ILE A 156 -8.74 -3.06 -16.24
CA ILE A 156 -8.26 -4.09 -15.31
C ILE A 156 -8.97 -4.16 -13.94
N PRO A 157 -9.29 -3.05 -13.25
CA PRO A 157 -9.67 -3.13 -11.84
C PRO A 157 -10.93 -3.96 -11.57
N SER A 158 -11.88 -4.02 -12.51
CA SER A 158 -13.13 -4.78 -12.31
C SER A 158 -12.91 -6.29 -12.33
N PHE A 159 -12.07 -6.78 -13.24
CA PHE A 159 -11.72 -8.20 -13.37
C PHE A 159 -10.85 -8.66 -12.21
N GLU A 160 -9.81 -7.88 -11.90
CA GLU A 160 -8.96 -8.13 -10.74
C GLU A 160 -9.75 -8.20 -9.45
N ARG A 161 -10.76 -7.33 -9.26
CA ARG A 161 -11.60 -7.32 -8.05
C ARG A 161 -12.44 -8.59 -7.89
N LEU A 162 -12.87 -9.21 -8.99
CA LEU A 162 -13.60 -10.49 -8.94
C LEU A 162 -12.67 -11.63 -8.53
N VAL A 163 -11.48 -11.71 -9.14
CA VAL A 163 -10.45 -12.69 -8.78
C VAL A 163 -9.97 -12.46 -7.34
N LEU A 164 -9.76 -11.21 -6.94
CA LEU A 164 -9.40 -10.80 -5.59
C LEU A 164 -10.41 -11.28 -4.56
N ALA A 165 -11.72 -11.09 -4.82
CA ALA A 165 -12.76 -11.54 -3.91
C ALA A 165 -12.68 -13.07 -3.72
N TYR A 166 -12.53 -13.82 -4.81
CA TYR A 166 -12.42 -15.27 -4.71
C TYR A 166 -11.16 -15.74 -3.99
N LEU A 167 -10.01 -15.14 -4.29
CA LEU A 167 -8.77 -15.44 -3.57
C LEU A 167 -8.88 -15.10 -2.09
N LYS A 168 -9.55 -14.00 -1.73
CA LYS A 168 -9.82 -13.67 -0.32
C LYS A 168 -10.71 -14.69 0.37
N ASP A 169 -11.74 -15.20 -0.31
CA ASP A 169 -12.63 -16.21 0.27
C ASP A 169 -11.87 -17.52 0.57
N ILE A 170 -10.97 -17.93 -0.33
CA ILE A 170 -10.17 -19.16 -0.15
C ILE A 170 -9.06 -18.96 0.88
N THR A 171 -8.30 -17.89 0.75
CA THR A 171 -7.04 -17.70 1.50
C THR A 171 -7.22 -16.93 2.80
N GLY A 172 -8.33 -16.19 2.97
CA GLY A 172 -8.60 -15.35 4.14
C GLY A 172 -8.45 -16.05 5.49
N PRO A 173 -8.97 -17.28 5.67
CA PRO A 173 -8.78 -18.08 6.89
C PRO A 173 -7.37 -18.63 7.07
N LEU A 174 -6.59 -18.75 5.99
CA LEU A 174 -5.24 -19.32 5.97
C LEU A 174 -4.14 -18.25 6.12
N LEU A 175 -4.53 -16.97 6.01
CA LEU A 175 -3.62 -15.85 6.23
C LEU A 175 -3.27 -15.73 7.70
N ASP A 176 -2.00 -15.42 7.94
CA ASP A 176 -1.47 -15.11 9.26
C ASP A 176 -2.41 -14.15 10.04
N PRO A 177 -2.85 -14.52 11.27
CA PRO A 177 -3.67 -13.64 12.12
C PRO A 177 -3.08 -12.25 12.36
N VAL A 178 -1.74 -12.12 12.37
CA VAL A 178 -1.03 -10.86 12.55
C VAL A 178 -0.64 -10.17 11.23
N GLN A 179 -1.17 -10.62 10.09
CA GLN A 179 -1.23 -9.84 8.86
C GLN A 179 -2.31 -8.77 8.98
N PHE A 180 -1.93 -7.48 9.05
CA PHE A 180 -2.87 -6.37 9.08
C PHE A 180 -3.10 -5.75 7.69
N ALA A 181 -2.06 -5.75 6.84
CA ALA A 181 -2.12 -5.13 5.53
C ALA A 181 -3.15 -5.82 4.62
N TYR A 182 -3.94 -5.00 3.90
CA TYR A 182 -4.87 -5.41 2.83
C TYR A 182 -6.01 -6.36 3.24
N ARG A 183 -6.23 -6.55 4.54
CA ARG A 183 -7.35 -7.32 5.09
C ARG A 183 -8.55 -6.43 5.38
N ALA A 184 -9.74 -7.02 5.28
CA ALA A 184 -10.96 -6.38 5.73
C ALA A 184 -10.94 -6.32 7.27
N ASN A 185 -11.54 -5.27 7.84
CA ASN A 185 -11.68 -5.11 9.29
C ASN A 185 -10.35 -5.14 10.07
N ARG A 186 -9.27 -4.73 9.40
CA ARG A 186 -7.95 -4.48 10.00
C ARG A 186 -7.49 -3.12 9.53
N SER A 187 -7.04 -2.30 10.47
CA SER A 187 -6.57 -0.95 10.26
C SER A 187 -5.10 -0.81 10.62
N VAL A 188 -4.52 0.30 10.20
CA VAL A 188 -3.19 0.73 10.63
C VAL A 188 -3.14 0.90 12.15
N ASP A 189 -4.19 1.45 12.74
CA ASP A 189 -4.27 1.66 14.18
C ASP A 189 -4.32 0.34 14.95
N ASP A 190 -4.97 -0.71 14.41
CA ASP A 190 -4.96 -2.05 15.01
C ASP A 190 -3.54 -2.63 15.08
N ALA A 191 -2.74 -2.46 14.02
CA ALA A 191 -1.37 -2.96 13.98
C ALA A 191 -0.49 -2.23 15.02
N VAL A 192 -0.60 -0.90 15.09
CA VAL A 192 0.15 -0.10 16.07
C VAL A 192 -0.28 -0.42 17.50
N ASN A 193 -1.59 -0.52 17.77
CA ASN A 193 -2.12 -0.91 19.07
C ASN A 193 -1.63 -2.30 19.48
N MET A 194 -1.64 -3.26 18.57
CA MET A 194 -1.17 -4.62 18.83
C MET A 194 0.33 -4.64 19.15
N GLY A 195 1.15 -3.89 18.41
CA GLY A 195 2.59 -3.78 18.68
C GLY A 195 2.87 -3.17 20.05
N VAL A 196 2.26 -2.02 20.34
CA VAL A 196 2.37 -1.37 21.66
C VAL A 196 1.87 -2.29 22.77
N HIS A 197 0.78 -3.03 22.56
CA HIS A 197 0.27 -3.99 23.52
C HIS A 197 1.28 -5.10 23.82
N TYR A 198 1.92 -5.69 22.80
CA TYR A 198 2.93 -6.73 23.01
C TYR A 198 4.18 -6.20 23.72
N ILE A 199 4.63 -4.99 23.39
CA ILE A 199 5.74 -4.33 24.08
C ILE A 199 5.39 -4.17 25.56
N LEU A 200 4.23 -3.59 25.88
CA LEU A 200 3.78 -3.38 27.26
C LEU A 200 3.60 -4.70 28.02
N GLN A 201 2.94 -5.68 27.41
CA GLN A 201 2.74 -7.02 27.99
C GLN A 201 4.07 -7.73 28.30
N HIS A 202 5.10 -7.52 27.46
CA HIS A 202 6.43 -8.06 27.74
C HIS A 202 7.07 -7.35 28.94
N LEU A 203 7.01 -6.02 28.95
CA LEU A 203 7.63 -5.17 29.98
C LEU A 203 6.95 -5.26 31.35
N ASP A 204 5.72 -5.75 31.43
CA ASP A 204 5.06 -6.09 32.70
C ASP A 204 5.84 -7.15 33.51
N LYS A 205 6.72 -7.92 32.85
CA LYS A 205 7.64 -8.83 33.52
C LYS A 205 8.85 -8.07 34.07
N LEU A 206 9.03 -8.12 35.39
CA LEU A 206 10.13 -7.46 36.07
C LEU A 206 11.50 -7.90 35.53
N GLY A 207 12.41 -6.94 35.35
CA GLY A 207 13.78 -7.19 34.90
C GLY A 207 13.93 -7.48 33.41
N THR A 208 12.86 -7.35 32.62
CA THR A 208 12.89 -7.50 31.16
C THR A 208 13.07 -6.15 30.45
N TYR A 209 13.26 -6.22 29.13
CA TYR A 209 13.33 -5.09 28.19
C TYR A 209 12.81 -5.57 26.84
N ALA A 210 12.45 -4.66 25.94
CA ALA A 210 12.00 -5.00 24.59
C ALA A 210 12.94 -4.41 23.54
N ARG A 211 13.29 -5.20 22.52
CA ARG A 211 13.94 -4.71 21.28
C ARG A 211 12.91 -4.78 20.17
N ILE A 212 12.81 -3.72 19.40
CA ILE A 212 11.85 -3.54 18.31
C ILE A 212 12.65 -3.35 17.03
N LEU A 213 12.42 -4.20 16.02
CA LEU A 213 13.05 -4.12 14.71
C LEU A 213 12.05 -3.63 13.67
N PHE A 214 12.20 -2.37 13.27
CA PHE A 214 11.44 -1.86 12.14
C PHE A 214 12.15 -2.22 10.83
N VAL A 215 11.48 -3.02 9.98
CA VAL A 215 12.01 -3.50 8.70
C VAL A 215 11.29 -2.82 7.54
N ASP A 216 12.05 -2.37 6.54
CA ASP A 216 11.52 -1.93 5.25
C ASP A 216 12.23 -2.68 4.12
N PHE A 217 11.51 -2.98 3.04
CA PHE A 217 12.09 -3.61 1.85
C PHE A 217 12.39 -2.57 0.77
N SER A 218 13.48 -2.75 0.03
CA SER A 218 13.87 -1.85 -1.07
C SER A 218 12.82 -1.82 -2.18
N SER A 219 12.19 -2.96 -2.48
CA SER A 219 11.07 -3.03 -3.42
C SER A 219 10.21 -4.28 -3.21
N THR A 220 9.01 -4.13 -2.67
CA THR A 220 8.11 -5.27 -2.37
C THR A 220 7.43 -5.84 -3.61
N PHE A 221 6.70 -5.00 -4.37
CA PHE A 221 5.95 -5.50 -5.53
C PHE A 221 6.84 -5.91 -6.69
N ASN A 222 8.04 -5.35 -6.83
CA ASN A 222 8.97 -5.74 -7.88
C ASN A 222 9.76 -7.02 -7.54
N ALA A 223 9.67 -7.55 -6.31
CA ALA A 223 10.41 -8.71 -5.86
C ALA A 223 9.71 -10.06 -6.14
N ILE A 224 8.39 -10.05 -6.36
CA ILE A 224 7.59 -11.27 -6.47
C ILE A 224 8.08 -12.12 -7.65
N ILE A 225 8.66 -13.28 -7.36
CA ILE A 225 8.99 -14.28 -8.38
C ILE A 225 7.71 -15.09 -8.66
N PRO A 226 7.19 -15.12 -9.91
CA PRO A 226 5.95 -15.82 -10.22
C PRO A 226 5.98 -17.28 -9.78
N ASP A 227 7.04 -18.03 -10.08
CA ASP A 227 7.14 -19.45 -9.74
C ASP A 227 7.07 -19.69 -8.22
N THR A 228 7.78 -18.88 -7.43
CA THR A 228 7.75 -18.94 -5.96
C THR A 228 6.35 -18.64 -5.43
N LEU A 229 5.67 -17.61 -5.94
CA LEU A 229 4.29 -17.30 -5.54
C LEU A 229 3.34 -18.45 -5.91
N LEU A 230 3.47 -18.99 -7.11
CA LEU A 230 2.63 -20.07 -7.61
C LEU A 230 2.75 -21.31 -6.71
N ASN A 231 3.96 -21.70 -6.33
CA ASN A 231 4.18 -22.80 -5.38
C ASN A 231 3.43 -22.56 -4.05
N LYS A 232 3.43 -21.33 -3.54
CA LYS A 232 2.70 -20.97 -2.31
C LYS A 232 1.18 -21.00 -2.50
N LEU A 233 0.67 -20.56 -3.65
CA LEU A 233 -0.77 -20.66 -3.95
C LEU A 233 -1.23 -22.12 -4.00
N THR A 234 -0.39 -23.03 -4.52
CA THR A 234 -0.65 -24.47 -4.51
C THR A 234 -0.73 -25.01 -3.08
N GLN A 235 0.20 -24.62 -2.19
CA GLN A 235 0.18 -25.01 -0.78
C GLN A 235 -1.07 -24.51 -0.04
N LEU A 236 -1.57 -23.32 -0.43
CA LEU A 236 -2.80 -22.74 0.10
C LEU A 236 -4.08 -23.33 -0.53
N SER A 237 -3.97 -24.44 -1.28
CA SER A 237 -5.10 -25.12 -1.92
C SER A 237 -5.91 -24.23 -2.86
N VAL A 238 -5.26 -23.25 -3.50
CA VAL A 238 -5.91 -22.41 -4.51
C VAL A 238 -6.24 -23.27 -5.74
N PRO A 239 -7.47 -23.24 -6.27
CA PRO A 239 -7.85 -24.03 -7.43
C PRO A 239 -6.97 -23.76 -8.64
N THR A 240 -6.63 -24.82 -9.38
CA THR A 240 -5.73 -24.79 -10.55
C THR A 240 -6.09 -23.69 -11.55
N SER A 241 -7.39 -23.45 -11.76
CA SER A 241 -7.86 -22.42 -12.70
C SER A 241 -7.43 -21.01 -12.31
N ILE A 242 -7.49 -20.69 -11.02
CA ILE A 242 -7.08 -19.38 -10.50
C ILE A 242 -5.58 -19.28 -10.37
N PHE A 243 -4.94 -20.38 -9.97
CA PHE A 243 -3.49 -20.50 -9.98
C PHE A 243 -2.91 -20.19 -11.37
N GLN A 244 -3.42 -20.83 -12.43
CA GLN A 244 -2.97 -20.60 -13.81
C GLN A 244 -3.32 -19.19 -14.31
N TRP A 245 -4.50 -18.68 -13.93
CA TRP A 245 -4.87 -17.29 -14.23
C TRP A 245 -3.93 -16.29 -13.57
N SER A 246 -3.56 -16.52 -12.29
CA SER A 246 -2.56 -15.70 -11.57
C SER A 246 -1.17 -15.82 -12.17
N ALA A 247 -0.78 -16.99 -12.67
CA ALA A 247 0.47 -17.17 -13.42
C ALA A 247 0.46 -16.28 -14.67
N SER A 248 -0.59 -16.40 -15.48
CA SER A 248 -0.77 -15.58 -16.68
C SER A 248 -0.81 -14.09 -16.35
N PHE A 249 -1.41 -13.68 -15.23
CA PHE A 249 -1.44 -12.29 -14.79
C PHE A 249 -0.04 -11.70 -14.57
N LEU A 250 0.91 -12.50 -14.09
CA LEU A 250 2.25 -12.05 -13.70
C LEU A 250 3.30 -12.17 -14.81
N THR A 251 3.11 -13.07 -15.77
CA THR A 251 4.05 -13.35 -16.87
C THR A 251 3.73 -12.56 -18.15
N ASP A 252 4.70 -12.49 -19.07
CA ASP A 252 4.61 -11.81 -20.38
C ASP A 252 4.11 -10.37 -20.29
N ARG A 253 4.47 -9.68 -19.21
CA ARG A 253 4.12 -8.28 -19.01
C ARG A 253 5.13 -7.41 -19.75
N GLN A 254 4.63 -6.50 -20.57
CA GLN A 254 5.47 -5.56 -21.31
C GLN A 254 5.41 -4.17 -20.67
N GLN A 255 6.55 -3.50 -20.56
CA GLN A 255 6.67 -2.13 -20.09
C GLN A 255 7.50 -1.28 -21.05
N LEU A 256 7.20 0.02 -21.07
CA LEU A 256 7.97 1.05 -21.74
C LEU A 256 7.87 2.35 -20.94
N VAL A 257 8.80 3.27 -21.14
CA VAL A 257 8.81 4.59 -20.52
C VAL A 257 8.47 5.63 -21.59
N ARG A 258 7.55 6.54 -21.28
CA ARG A 258 7.21 7.66 -22.15
C ARG A 258 7.56 8.97 -21.46
N LEU A 259 8.42 9.78 -22.10
CA LEU A 259 8.77 11.13 -21.66
C LEU A 259 8.27 12.13 -22.70
N GLY A 260 7.13 12.74 -22.44
CA GLY A 260 6.44 13.62 -23.39
C GLY A 260 6.03 12.86 -24.67
N LYS A 261 6.69 13.16 -25.80
CA LYS A 261 6.47 12.47 -27.09
C LYS A 261 7.44 11.30 -27.33
N LEU A 262 8.50 11.19 -26.53
CA LEU A 262 9.50 10.14 -26.69
C LEU A 262 9.06 8.88 -25.96
N THR A 263 9.25 7.72 -26.59
CA THR A 263 8.88 6.41 -26.04
C THR A 263 10.09 5.49 -26.11
N SER A 264 10.41 4.81 -25.03
CA SER A 264 11.49 3.82 -25.01
C SER A 264 11.09 2.56 -25.79
N ASN A 265 12.09 1.71 -26.05
CA ASN A 265 11.82 0.34 -26.47
C ASN A 265 10.98 -0.39 -25.40
N THR A 266 10.18 -1.35 -25.87
CA THR A 266 9.39 -2.21 -25.00
C THR A 266 10.27 -3.32 -24.41
N ARG A 267 10.11 -3.57 -23.11
CA ARG A 267 10.78 -4.68 -22.40
C ARG A 267 9.76 -5.59 -21.75
N THR A 268 9.98 -6.89 -21.85
CA THR A 268 9.22 -7.89 -21.10
C THR A 268 9.77 -8.02 -19.69
N ILE A 269 8.88 -8.15 -18.72
CA ILE A 269 9.20 -8.30 -17.30
C ILE A 269 8.67 -9.63 -16.81
N SER A 270 9.57 -10.42 -16.23
CA SER A 270 9.31 -11.74 -15.67
C SER A 270 9.17 -11.74 -14.15
N ILE A 271 9.45 -10.63 -13.46
CA ILE A 271 9.43 -10.53 -11.99
C ILE A 271 8.55 -9.36 -11.55
N GLY A 272 7.88 -9.55 -10.43
CA GLY A 272 7.05 -8.55 -9.76
C GLY A 272 5.60 -8.59 -10.18
N ALA A 273 4.79 -7.83 -9.45
CA ALA A 273 3.38 -7.61 -9.73
C ALA A 273 3.14 -6.16 -10.19
N PRO A 274 2.11 -5.88 -11.01
CA PRO A 274 1.84 -4.53 -11.50
C PRO A 274 1.56 -3.55 -10.35
N GLN A 275 2.24 -2.39 -10.35
CA GLN A 275 1.96 -1.33 -9.39
C GLN A 275 0.64 -0.63 -9.74
N GLY A 276 -0.22 -0.40 -8.74
CA GLY A 276 -1.56 0.18 -8.95
C GLY A 276 -2.66 -0.85 -9.29
N SER A 277 -2.30 -2.12 -9.45
CA SER A 277 -3.26 -3.23 -9.48
C SER A 277 -3.91 -3.41 -8.11
N VAL A 278 -5.20 -3.76 -8.11
CA VAL A 278 -5.94 -4.05 -6.87
C VAL A 278 -5.67 -5.47 -6.37
N LEU A 279 -5.10 -6.33 -7.23
CA LEU A 279 -4.78 -7.72 -6.91
C LEU A 279 -3.36 -7.87 -6.34
N SER A 280 -2.39 -7.11 -6.85
CA SER A 280 -0.98 -7.14 -6.38
C SER A 280 -0.81 -7.09 -4.86
N PRO A 281 -1.55 -6.27 -4.09
CA PRO A 281 -1.41 -6.24 -2.64
C PRO A 281 -1.74 -7.56 -1.93
N LEU A 282 -2.78 -8.27 -2.39
CA LEU A 282 -3.12 -9.58 -1.85
C LEU A 282 -2.07 -10.62 -2.25
N LEU A 283 -1.63 -10.61 -3.51
CA LEU A 283 -0.59 -11.53 -3.99
C LEU A 283 0.70 -11.36 -3.18
N PHE A 284 1.08 -10.13 -2.85
CA PHE A 284 2.22 -9.88 -1.97
C PHE A 284 1.99 -10.41 -0.54
N SER A 285 0.78 -10.26 0.01
CA SER A 285 0.45 -10.80 1.34
C SER A 285 0.54 -12.33 1.38
N LEU A 286 0.10 -13.00 0.31
CA LEU A 286 0.21 -14.46 0.15
C LEU A 286 1.67 -14.88 -0.06
N TYR A 287 2.43 -14.07 -0.81
CA TYR A 287 3.84 -14.30 -1.07
C TYR A 287 4.70 -14.32 0.20
N THR A 288 4.34 -13.54 1.21
CA THR A 288 5.07 -13.47 2.49
C THR A 288 4.32 -14.16 3.63
N ASN A 289 3.29 -14.95 3.33
CA ASN A 289 2.42 -15.54 4.37
C ASN A 289 3.17 -16.55 5.25
N ASP A 290 4.14 -17.25 4.67
CA ASP A 290 5.00 -18.25 5.31
C ASP A 290 6.23 -17.65 6.03
N CYS A 291 6.50 -16.35 5.89
CA CYS A 291 7.46 -15.67 6.77
C CYS A 291 6.83 -15.53 8.16
N THR A 292 6.93 -16.54 9.01
CA THR A 292 6.38 -16.53 10.37
C THR A 292 7.47 -16.86 11.39
N SER A 293 7.32 -16.35 12.61
CA SER A 293 8.17 -16.75 13.73
C SER A 293 7.65 -18.05 14.33
N GLU A 294 8.54 -19.00 14.61
CA GLU A 294 8.23 -20.24 15.32
C GLU A 294 8.33 -20.06 16.85
N HIS A 295 8.99 -18.99 17.32
CA HIS A 295 9.23 -18.78 18.73
C HIS A 295 8.05 -18.08 19.44
N PRO A 296 7.46 -18.66 20.51
CA PRO A 296 6.27 -18.11 21.17
C PRO A 296 6.42 -16.68 21.71
N SER A 297 7.65 -16.30 22.05
CA SER A 297 7.99 -14.98 22.60
C SER A 297 8.27 -13.92 21.54
N VAL A 298 8.35 -14.27 20.26
CA VAL A 298 8.54 -13.29 19.18
C VAL A 298 7.21 -13.05 18.53
N LYS A 299 6.85 -11.78 18.43
CA LYS A 299 5.62 -11.33 17.79
C LYS A 299 6.00 -10.66 16.50
N LEU A 300 5.96 -11.46 15.43
CA LEU A 300 6.15 -10.98 14.07
C LEU A 300 4.87 -10.29 13.61
N LEU A 301 4.66 -9.03 14.01
CA LEU A 301 3.57 -8.28 13.41
C LEU A 301 3.94 -8.07 11.96
N LYS A 302 3.16 -8.62 11.03
CA LYS A 302 3.34 -8.37 9.59
C LYS A 302 2.84 -6.98 9.24
N PHE A 303 3.71 -6.11 9.72
CA PHE A 303 3.85 -4.69 9.70
C PHE A 303 5.12 -4.37 10.51
N ALA A 304 6.23 -5.12 10.37
CA ALA A 304 7.49 -4.97 11.12
C ALA A 304 7.42 -5.14 12.66
N ASP A 305 8.52 -5.61 13.25
CA ASP A 305 8.51 -6.66 14.29
C ASP A 305 9.14 -6.26 15.63
N ASP A 306 8.77 -6.99 16.71
CA ASP A 306 9.34 -6.92 18.06
C ASP A 306 10.03 -8.24 18.48
N THR A 307 11.08 -8.20 19.33
CA THR A 307 11.28 -8.88 20.66
C THR A 307 12.78 -9.21 21.00
N THR A 308 13.08 -9.94 22.10
CA THR A 308 14.32 -9.89 22.95
C THR A 308 15.39 -11.01 22.79
N VAL A 309 16.55 -10.81 23.42
CA VAL A 309 17.96 -11.06 22.98
C VAL A 309 18.52 -12.48 22.80
N SER A 310 17.85 -13.58 23.14
CA SER A 310 18.33 -14.91 22.67
C SER A 310 17.54 -15.41 21.47
N ALA A 311 16.20 -15.33 21.53
CA ALA A 311 15.32 -15.67 20.42
C ALA A 311 15.40 -14.64 19.28
N TYR A 312 15.63 -13.36 19.60
CA TYR A 312 15.64 -12.28 18.61
C TYR A 312 16.71 -12.42 17.52
N ARG A 313 17.93 -12.88 17.85
CA ARG A 313 18.97 -13.07 16.83
C ARG A 313 18.61 -14.20 15.87
N GLN A 314 18.15 -15.32 16.40
CA GLN A 314 17.71 -16.47 15.61
C GLN A 314 16.53 -16.10 14.71
N GLU A 315 15.61 -15.26 15.20
CA GLU A 315 14.46 -14.79 14.44
C GLU A 315 14.86 -13.80 13.34
N VAL A 316 15.85 -12.94 13.60
CA VAL A 316 16.44 -12.07 12.58
C VAL A 316 17.17 -12.88 11.49
N GLU A 317 17.82 -13.99 11.87
CA GLU A 317 18.38 -14.94 10.91
C GLU A 317 17.28 -15.62 10.10
N GLN A 318 16.19 -16.07 10.73
CA GLN A 318 15.02 -16.64 10.05
C GLN A 318 14.36 -15.63 9.10
N LEU A 319 14.25 -14.36 9.49
CA LEU A 319 13.81 -13.30 8.60
C LEU A 319 14.73 -13.17 7.38
N SER A 320 16.05 -13.22 7.60
CA SER A 320 17.05 -13.16 6.52
C SER A 320 16.91 -14.35 5.55
N VAL A 321 16.65 -15.54 6.10
CA VAL A 321 16.33 -16.74 5.32
C VAL A 321 15.02 -16.56 4.55
N CYS A 322 13.96 -16.03 5.17
CA CYS A 322 12.71 -15.79 4.46
C CYS A 322 12.89 -14.76 3.33
N CYS A 323 13.71 -13.73 3.56
CA CYS A 323 14.01 -12.71 2.57
C CYS A 323 14.74 -13.31 1.37
N SER A 324 15.76 -14.15 1.60
CA SER A 324 16.52 -14.78 0.53
C SER A 324 15.66 -15.74 -0.31
N HIS A 325 14.83 -16.57 0.33
CA HIS A 325 13.90 -17.46 -0.37
C HIS A 325 12.86 -16.72 -1.21
N ASN A 326 12.49 -15.51 -0.77
CA ASN A 326 11.46 -14.70 -1.41
C ASN A 326 12.01 -13.58 -2.29
N ASN A 327 13.32 -13.54 -2.55
CA ASN A 327 13.93 -12.47 -3.35
C ASN A 327 13.57 -11.05 -2.82
N LEU A 328 13.44 -10.94 -1.49
CA LEU A 328 13.18 -9.68 -0.81
C LEU A 328 14.51 -9.09 -0.37
N GLU A 329 14.75 -7.84 -0.75
CA GLU A 329 15.94 -7.11 -0.34
C GLU A 329 15.59 -6.15 0.80
N LEU A 330 16.27 -6.31 1.93
CA LEU A 330 16.14 -5.43 3.09
C LEU A 330 16.74 -4.07 2.79
N ASN A 331 16.01 -3.00 3.11
CA ASN A 331 16.52 -1.65 3.03
C ASN A 331 17.25 -1.30 4.34
N MET A 332 18.53 -1.64 4.43
CA MET A 332 19.34 -1.42 5.64
C MET A 332 19.41 0.04 6.09
N PHE A 333 19.14 1.03 5.22
CA PHE A 333 19.09 2.44 5.59
C PHE A 333 17.80 2.84 6.30
N LYS A 334 16.72 2.08 6.10
CA LYS A 334 15.41 2.31 6.73
C LYS A 334 15.11 1.29 7.81
N THR A 335 15.80 0.16 7.81
CA THR A 335 15.75 -0.83 8.88
C THR A 335 16.46 -0.27 10.10
N VAL A 336 15.73 -0.15 11.21
CA VAL A 336 16.23 0.43 12.45
C VAL A 336 15.75 -0.37 13.66
N GLU A 337 16.49 -0.28 14.74
CA GLU A 337 16.16 -0.90 16.01
C GLU A 337 15.79 0.17 17.04
N MET A 338 14.77 -0.09 17.85
CA MET A 338 14.42 0.71 19.02
C MET A 338 14.43 -0.19 20.26
N ILE A 339 14.91 0.31 21.39
CA ILE A 339 15.03 -0.48 22.61
C ILE A 339 14.27 0.20 23.73
N ALA A 340 13.20 -0.45 24.22
CA ALA A 340 12.47 0.00 25.39
C ALA A 340 12.98 -0.74 26.63
N ASP A 341 13.69 -0.02 27.50
CA ASP A 341 14.32 -0.59 28.70
C ASP A 341 14.10 0.32 29.91
N PHE A 342 13.29 -0.16 30.86
CA PHE A 342 12.92 0.56 32.07
C PHE A 342 13.64 0.05 33.32
N ARG A 343 14.69 -0.78 33.14
CA ARG A 343 15.50 -1.29 34.26
C ARG A 343 16.35 -0.14 34.82
N ARG A 344 16.58 -0.13 36.15
CA ARG A 344 17.33 0.95 36.81
C ARG A 344 18.77 1.09 36.32
N ASN A 345 19.44 -0.05 36.09
CA ASN A 345 20.84 -0.12 35.64
C ASN A 345 20.92 -1.12 34.48
N PRO A 346 20.53 -0.74 33.26
CA PRO A 346 20.52 -1.65 32.13
C PRO A 346 21.96 -1.96 31.69
N PRO A 347 22.34 -3.23 31.50
CA PRO A 347 23.61 -3.57 30.88
C PRO A 347 23.65 -3.08 29.43
N ALA A 348 24.85 -2.77 28.92
CA ALA A 348 25.04 -2.46 27.52
C ALA A 348 24.62 -3.66 26.65
N LEU A 349 23.73 -3.41 25.70
CA LEU A 349 23.24 -4.43 24.79
C LEU A 349 24.12 -4.48 23.53
N PRO A 350 24.46 -5.67 23.02
CA PRO A 350 25.24 -5.77 21.80
C PRO A 350 24.44 -5.23 20.60
N PRO A 351 25.11 -4.50 19.67
CA PRO A 351 24.48 -4.06 18.43
C PRO A 351 23.86 -5.23 17.66
N LEU A 352 22.75 -4.96 16.98
CA LEU A 352 22.15 -5.91 16.05
C LEU A 352 22.87 -5.83 14.70
N THR A 353 23.21 -6.98 14.15
CA THR A 353 23.80 -7.10 12.81
C THR A 353 22.93 -8.01 11.95
N ILE A 354 22.62 -7.57 10.72
CA ILE A 354 21.88 -8.32 9.72
C ILE A 354 22.73 -8.36 8.46
N MET A 355 23.03 -9.55 7.93
CA MET A 355 23.84 -9.72 6.71
C MET A 355 25.13 -8.88 6.76
N ASP A 356 25.90 -9.01 7.85
CA ASP A 356 27.14 -8.28 8.15
C ASP A 356 27.02 -6.75 8.28
N SER A 357 25.80 -6.21 8.25
CA SER A 357 25.53 -4.78 8.39
C SER A 357 24.94 -4.48 9.77
N THR A 358 25.48 -3.49 10.47
CA THR A 358 24.93 -3.06 11.78
C THR A 358 23.65 -2.26 11.57
N VAL A 359 22.60 -2.63 12.30
CA VAL A 359 21.31 -1.91 12.31
C VAL A 359 21.43 -0.68 13.19
N ALA A 360 20.94 0.46 12.69
CA ALA A 360 20.97 1.70 13.46
C ALA A 360 19.95 1.67 14.60
N ALA A 361 20.39 2.01 15.82
CA ALA A 361 19.51 2.20 16.96
C ALA A 361 18.87 3.61 16.94
N VAL A 362 17.60 3.72 17.29
CA VAL A 362 16.83 4.97 17.33
C VAL A 362 16.02 5.09 18.63
N GLU A 363 15.83 6.32 19.09
CA GLU A 363 15.03 6.62 20.29
C GLU A 363 13.53 6.77 19.98
N SER A 364 13.19 7.05 18.72
CA SER A 364 11.81 7.09 18.26
C SER A 364 11.72 6.74 16.77
N PHE A 365 10.59 6.16 16.36
CA PHE A 365 10.37 5.77 14.97
C PHE A 365 8.93 6.04 14.52
N LYS A 366 8.77 6.54 13.29
CA LYS A 366 7.44 6.80 12.70
C LYS A 366 6.89 5.53 12.06
N PHE A 367 6.39 4.66 12.91
CA PHE A 367 5.76 3.44 12.52
C PHE A 367 4.34 3.68 11.98
N LEU A 368 4.10 3.29 10.73
CA LEU A 368 2.75 3.29 10.16
C LEU A 368 2.00 4.65 10.09
N GLY A 369 2.68 5.77 10.39
CA GLY A 369 2.04 7.08 10.50
C GLY A 369 2.09 7.68 11.90
N THR A 370 2.32 6.83 12.91
CA THR A 370 2.38 7.17 14.33
C THR A 370 3.80 7.06 14.82
N THR A 371 4.31 8.09 15.50
CA THR A 371 5.63 8.03 16.13
C THR A 371 5.54 7.30 17.46
N ILE A 372 6.34 6.25 17.63
CA ILE A 372 6.53 5.53 18.88
C ILE A 372 7.92 5.91 19.42
N SER A 373 7.99 6.21 20.71
CA SER A 373 9.24 6.53 21.42
C SER A 373 9.67 5.36 22.29
N GLN A 374 10.98 5.21 22.54
CA GLN A 374 11.57 4.14 23.34
C GLN A 374 11.11 4.14 24.81
N ASP A 375 10.75 5.31 25.33
CA ASP A 375 10.18 5.52 26.67
C ASP A 375 8.65 5.32 26.70
N LEU A 376 8.06 4.96 25.55
CA LEU A 376 6.63 4.76 25.33
C LEU A 376 5.77 5.99 25.69
N THR A 377 6.38 7.18 25.67
CA THR A 377 5.64 8.44 25.77
C THR A 377 5.19 8.92 24.38
N TRP A 378 4.20 9.82 24.36
CA TRP A 378 3.52 10.25 23.14
C TRP A 378 3.74 11.74 22.80
N ASP A 379 4.64 12.41 23.51
CA ASP A 379 4.93 13.83 23.34
C ASP A 379 5.40 14.16 21.91
N ILE A 380 6.33 13.39 21.33
CA ILE A 380 6.84 13.60 19.96
C ILE A 380 5.70 13.48 18.93
N GLN A 381 4.84 12.47 19.09
CA GLN A 381 3.69 12.26 18.21
C GLN A 381 2.68 13.42 18.34
N ILE A 382 2.33 13.79 19.57
CA ILE A 382 1.36 14.86 19.85
C ILE A 382 1.90 16.21 19.38
N ASP A 383 3.20 16.47 19.56
CA ASP A 383 3.88 17.64 19.02
C ASP A 383 3.71 17.77 17.50
N SER A 384 3.91 16.65 16.78
CA SER A 384 3.72 16.60 15.33
C SER A 384 2.28 16.91 14.93
N ILE A 385 1.30 16.35 15.66
CA ILE A 385 -0.12 16.56 15.44
C ILE A 385 -0.51 18.02 15.70
N VAL A 386 -0.13 18.56 16.85
CA VAL A 386 -0.43 19.95 17.26
C VAL A 386 0.16 20.93 16.26
N LYS A 387 1.44 20.76 15.87
CA LYS A 387 2.09 21.63 14.88
C LYS A 387 1.32 21.64 13.54
N LYS A 388 0.92 20.47 13.04
CA LYS A 388 0.14 20.37 11.78
C LYS A 388 -1.24 21.01 11.93
N ALA A 389 -1.95 20.73 13.01
CA ALA A 389 -3.28 21.28 13.24
C ALA A 389 -3.24 22.82 13.38
N GLN A 390 -2.24 23.35 14.07
CA GLN A 390 -2.01 24.80 14.18
C GLN A 390 -1.73 25.47 12.84
N GLN A 391 -0.96 24.84 11.95
CA GLN A 391 -0.78 25.34 10.58
C GLN A 391 -2.11 25.42 9.82
N ARG A 392 -3.03 24.47 10.05
CA ARG A 392 -4.35 24.46 9.38
C ARG A 392 -5.34 25.46 9.97
N LEU A 393 -5.17 25.89 11.22
CA LEU A 393 -5.93 27.00 11.79
C LEU A 393 -5.73 28.31 11.01
N TYR A 394 -4.58 28.52 10.36
CA TYR A 394 -4.40 29.68 9.50
C TYR A 394 -5.45 29.73 8.39
N PHE A 395 -5.69 28.62 7.70
CA PHE A 395 -6.69 28.56 6.65
C PHE A 395 -8.10 28.77 7.20
N LEU A 396 -8.41 28.19 8.36
CA LEU A 396 -9.70 28.42 9.02
C LEU A 396 -9.94 29.92 9.31
N ARG A 397 -8.91 30.66 9.78
CA ARG A 397 -8.99 32.12 9.94
C ARG A 397 -9.15 32.87 8.61
N GLN A 398 -8.59 32.36 7.53
CA GLN A 398 -8.82 32.97 6.21
C GLN A 398 -10.28 32.78 5.78
N LEU A 399 -10.86 31.60 6.00
CA LEU A 399 -12.27 31.35 5.69
C LEU A 399 -13.20 32.26 6.50
N GLU A 400 -12.91 32.46 7.79
CA GLU A 400 -13.60 33.44 8.63
C GLU A 400 -13.49 34.86 8.05
N LYS A 401 -12.30 35.31 7.66
CA LYS A 401 -12.10 36.63 7.03
C LYS A 401 -12.86 36.81 5.72
N PHE A 402 -13.07 35.73 4.97
CA PHE A 402 -13.90 35.74 3.76
C PHE A 402 -15.41 35.63 4.06
N ASN A 403 -15.81 35.69 5.33
CA ASN A 403 -17.19 35.60 5.80
C ASN A 403 -17.91 34.33 5.34
N LEU A 404 -17.21 33.18 5.32
CA LEU A 404 -17.86 31.91 5.00
C LEU A 404 -18.88 31.54 6.09
N PRO A 405 -20.01 30.89 5.72
CA PRO A 405 -20.98 30.39 6.69
C PRO A 405 -20.35 29.42 7.71
N GLN A 406 -20.81 29.49 8.96
CA GLN A 406 -20.35 28.63 10.06
C GLN A 406 -20.41 27.14 9.72
N ALA A 407 -21.44 26.70 8.99
CA ALA A 407 -21.59 25.32 8.55
C ALA A 407 -20.41 24.86 7.66
N GLN A 408 -19.97 25.70 6.72
CA GLN A 408 -18.84 25.39 5.84
C GLN A 408 -17.52 25.39 6.60
N MET A 409 -17.33 26.33 7.54
CA MET A 409 -16.15 26.36 8.40
C MET A 409 -16.09 25.15 9.35
N THR A 410 -17.23 24.69 9.85
CA THR A 410 -17.34 23.47 10.68
C THR A 410 -17.00 22.22 9.86
N GLN A 411 -17.47 22.15 8.62
CA GLN A 411 -17.09 21.08 7.69
C GLN A 411 -15.59 21.10 7.40
N PHE A 412 -15.01 22.28 7.16
CA PHE A 412 -13.57 22.44 6.98
C PHE A 412 -12.79 21.98 8.23
N TYR A 413 -13.21 22.40 9.42
CA TYR A 413 -12.61 21.96 10.68
C TYR A 413 -12.62 20.44 10.79
N SER A 414 -13.78 19.82 10.60
CA SER A 414 -13.95 18.36 10.71
C SER A 414 -13.06 17.61 9.71
N ALA A 415 -13.03 18.07 8.46
CA ALA A 415 -12.30 17.41 7.38
C ALA A 415 -10.78 17.62 7.45
N VAL A 416 -10.30 18.77 7.92
CA VAL A 416 -8.89 19.19 7.77
C VAL A 416 -8.15 19.26 9.10
N ILE A 417 -8.82 19.68 10.18
CA ILE A 417 -8.17 19.92 11.48
C ILE A 417 -8.47 18.76 12.43
N GLU A 418 -9.74 18.41 12.61
CA GLU A 418 -10.16 17.29 13.45
C GLU A 418 -9.60 15.97 12.92
N SER A 419 -9.56 15.77 11.60
CA SER A 419 -8.94 14.60 10.98
C SER A 419 -7.46 14.42 11.35
N ILE A 420 -6.71 15.53 11.47
CA ILE A 420 -5.32 15.52 11.93
C ILE A 420 -5.25 15.24 13.43
N LEU A 421 -6.06 15.96 14.22
CA LEU A 421 -6.09 15.80 15.69
C LEU A 421 -6.47 14.37 16.10
N CYS A 422 -7.31 13.72 15.30
CA CYS A 422 -7.81 12.39 15.58
C CYS A 422 -7.05 11.29 14.82
N SER A 423 -5.96 11.62 14.13
CA SER A 423 -5.11 10.63 13.45
C SER A 423 -4.55 9.66 14.48
N SER A 424 -4.89 8.37 14.34
CA SER A 424 -4.47 7.30 15.26
C SER A 424 -4.78 7.58 16.72
N ILE A 425 -5.85 8.34 17.02
CA ILE A 425 -6.20 8.79 18.38
C ILE A 425 -6.45 7.61 19.34
N THR A 426 -6.89 6.46 18.83
CA THR A 426 -7.11 5.27 19.66
C THR A 426 -5.82 4.68 20.20
N VAL A 427 -4.67 4.99 19.58
CA VAL A 427 -3.34 4.50 19.99
C VAL A 427 -2.77 5.30 21.16
N TRP A 428 -2.71 6.62 21.02
CA TRP A 428 -1.88 7.46 21.90
C TRP A 428 -2.67 8.26 22.92
N PHE A 429 -3.97 8.52 22.69
CA PHE A 429 -4.73 9.47 23.51
C PHE A 429 -4.99 8.95 24.93
N GLY A 430 -5.25 7.65 25.09
CA GLY A 430 -5.48 7.03 26.40
C GLY A 430 -4.27 7.10 27.33
N SER A 431 -3.06 7.15 26.76
CA SER A 431 -1.78 7.22 27.49
C SER A 431 -1.14 8.61 27.43
N ALA A 432 -1.83 9.61 26.89
CA ALA A 432 -1.32 10.97 26.78
C ALA A 432 -1.26 11.67 28.14
N SER A 433 -0.25 12.52 28.34
CA SER A 433 -0.13 13.29 29.58
C SER A 433 -1.25 14.34 29.71
N LYS A 434 -1.59 14.73 30.95
CA LYS A 434 -2.54 15.84 31.20
C LYS A 434 -2.08 17.15 30.56
N SER A 435 -0.77 17.37 30.43
CA SER A 435 -0.20 18.51 29.69
C SER A 435 -0.53 18.45 28.20
N ASP A 436 -0.36 17.29 27.59
CA ASP A 436 -0.56 17.09 26.15
C ASP A 436 -2.04 17.17 25.77
N ILE A 437 -2.92 16.57 26.57
CA ILE A 437 -4.36 16.69 26.40
C ILE A 437 -4.78 18.17 26.43
N ARG A 438 -4.26 18.96 27.39
CA ARG A 438 -4.50 20.41 27.45
C ARG A 438 -3.98 21.14 26.21
N ARG A 439 -2.81 20.75 25.67
CA ARG A 439 -2.24 21.34 24.46
C ARG A 439 -3.12 21.09 23.24
N LEU A 440 -3.60 19.86 23.06
CA LEU A 440 -4.52 19.49 21.98
C LEU A 440 -5.84 20.27 22.07
N GLN A 441 -6.43 20.37 23.27
CA GLN A 441 -7.67 21.11 23.48
C GLN A 441 -7.54 22.62 23.26
N ARG A 442 -6.35 23.22 23.41
CA ARG A 442 -6.15 24.63 23.02
C ARG A 442 -6.38 24.83 21.52
N THR A 443 -5.99 23.87 20.68
CA THR A 443 -6.23 23.92 19.23
C THR A 443 -7.73 23.87 18.93
N VAL A 444 -8.47 22.97 19.59
CA VAL A 444 -9.94 22.88 19.47
C VAL A 444 -10.63 24.16 19.93
N ARG A 445 -10.24 24.70 21.10
CA ARG A 445 -10.76 25.97 21.61
C ARG A 445 -10.49 27.15 20.69
N THR A 446 -9.34 27.15 20.00
CA THR A 446 -9.03 28.19 19.02
C THR A 446 -9.94 28.08 17.80
N ALA A 447 -10.19 26.88 17.29
CA ALA A 447 -11.14 26.67 16.21
C ALA A 447 -12.57 27.06 16.61
N TYR A 448 -13.00 26.68 17.82
CA TYR A 448 -14.28 27.08 18.41
C TYR A 448 -14.46 28.59 18.37
N ARG A 449 -13.45 29.37 18.80
CA ARG A 449 -13.52 30.84 18.81
C ARG A 449 -13.58 31.48 17.42
N ILE A 450 -13.00 30.83 16.41
CA ILE A 450 -13.01 31.31 15.02
C ILE A 450 -14.36 31.03 14.35
N ILE A 451 -14.95 29.87 14.64
CA ILE A 451 -16.20 29.44 14.00
C ILE A 451 -17.43 29.97 14.74
N ASP A 452 -17.29 30.17 16.06
CA ASP A 452 -18.37 30.51 16.99
C ASP A 452 -19.49 29.45 17.06
N VAL A 453 -19.07 28.18 17.08
CA VAL A 453 -19.96 27.00 17.21
C VAL A 453 -19.29 25.96 18.10
N HIS A 454 -20.07 25.32 18.99
CA HIS A 454 -19.58 24.24 19.85
C HIS A 454 -19.00 23.08 19.02
N LEU A 455 -17.74 22.74 19.29
CA LEU A 455 -17.03 21.63 18.64
C LEU A 455 -16.91 20.44 19.60
N PRO A 456 -16.95 19.19 19.11
CA PRO A 456 -16.78 18.01 19.96
C PRO A 456 -15.46 18.03 20.73
N ASN A 457 -15.47 17.56 21.98
CA ASN A 457 -14.24 17.37 22.72
C ASN A 457 -13.50 16.13 22.19
N LEU A 458 -12.17 16.19 22.16
CA LEU A 458 -11.32 15.06 21.77
C LEU A 458 -11.52 13.83 22.66
N GLN A 459 -11.88 13.99 23.93
CA GLN A 459 -12.22 12.85 24.81
C GLN A 459 -13.44 12.09 24.28
N ASP A 460 -14.48 12.80 23.87
CA ASP A 460 -15.71 12.18 23.36
C ASP A 460 -15.45 11.49 22.01
N LEU A 461 -14.64 12.13 21.16
CA LEU A 461 -14.20 11.55 19.89
C LEU A 461 -13.35 10.30 20.09
N TYR A 462 -12.43 10.31 21.07
CA TYR A 462 -11.65 9.13 21.46
C TYR A 462 -12.55 8.00 21.94
N ASN A 463 -13.42 8.26 22.92
CA ASN A 463 -14.35 7.27 23.47
C ASN A 463 -15.25 6.67 22.36
N SER A 464 -15.77 7.52 21.46
CA SER A 464 -16.59 7.08 20.33
C SER A 464 -15.82 6.17 19.37
N ARG A 465 -14.55 6.48 19.07
CA ARG A 465 -13.72 5.69 18.15
C ARG A 465 -13.30 4.36 18.77
N VAL A 466 -12.93 4.35 20.05
CA VAL A 466 -12.62 3.10 20.77
C VAL A 466 -13.84 2.18 20.78
N THR A 467 -15.04 2.71 21.08
CA THR A 467 -16.28 1.92 21.13
C THR A 467 -16.69 1.36 19.76
N LYS A 468 -16.35 2.04 18.65
CA LYS A 468 -16.59 1.54 17.29
C LYS A 468 -15.60 0.46 16.86
N GLN A 469 -14.43 0.42 17.51
CA GLN A 469 -13.33 -0.49 17.19
C GLN A 469 -13.40 -1.78 18.02
N ALA A 470 -13.92 -1.68 19.25
CA ALA A 470 -14.35 -2.81 20.07
C ALA A 470 -15.62 -3.45 19.49
#